data_AF-A0A067L1I8-F1
#
_entry.id   AF-A0A067L1I8-F1
#
_cell.length_a   1.000
_cell.length_b   1.000
_cell.length_c   1.000
_cell.angle_alpha   90.00
_cell.angle_beta   90.00
_cell.angle_gamma   90.00
#
_symmetry.space_group_name_H-M   'P 1'
#
loop_
_entity.id
_entity.type
_entity.pdbx_description
1 polymer ?
#
loop_
_entity_poly.entity_id
_entity_poly.type
_entity_poly.pdbx_seq_one_letter_code
_entity_poly.pdbx_strand_id
1 'polypeptide(L)'
;MLLYVTILQVLEREFFYSIGDSTMVRAVAAIATSIVIIASTYIACRFAKRACDKGKRKEKVFKRSVSVGALHGGKLAMERLIHYQHARADAASLNAAESELKALLLEEKPDFNKLQTVVAKLEMSGKEAEAVEILEGAVQKAKKGNKSHEAYEIEMLLVEMLIYKGDYKKALNCDCLSDHEEISDARRPLYKAIIYIMLDYPKEEASKNWEEFTEVRTHFQIFQSPPCTVDEQFQKDITNFNEFDKIVKMLKKDITKAHSIQRSKSSN
;
A
#
# COMPACT_ATOMS: atom_id res chain seq x y z
N MET A 1 15.41 -29.44 -27.82
CA MET A 1 14.45 -30.41 -28.39
C MET A 1 15.14 -31.54 -29.16
N LEU A 2 16.06 -31.26 -30.09
CA LEU A 2 16.72 -32.29 -30.91
C LEU A 2 17.46 -33.37 -30.09
N LEU A 3 18.19 -33.00 -29.03
CA LEU A 3 18.88 -33.97 -28.15
C LEU A 3 17.93 -34.91 -27.37
N TYR A 4 16.72 -34.45 -27.07
CA TYR A 4 15.75 -35.22 -26.27
C TYR A 4 15.06 -36.30 -27.12
N VAL A 5 14.84 -36.00 -28.41
CA VAL A 5 14.29 -36.95 -29.38
C VAL A 5 15.28 -38.08 -29.67
N THR A 6 16.57 -37.78 -29.75
CA THR A 6 17.61 -38.80 -30.00
C THR A 6 17.77 -39.77 -28.81
N ILE A 7 17.69 -39.27 -27.57
CA ILE A 7 17.76 -40.11 -26.36
C ILE A 7 16.54 -41.03 -26.23
N LEU A 8 15.34 -40.54 -26.57
CA LEU A 8 14.12 -41.34 -26.61
C LEU A 8 14.18 -42.45 -27.68
N GLN A 9 14.67 -42.13 -28.89
CA GLN A 9 14.80 -43.11 -29.97
C GLN A 9 15.86 -44.19 -29.69
N VAL A 10 16.93 -43.86 -28.97
CA VAL A 10 17.97 -44.82 -28.56
C VAL A 10 17.46 -45.72 -27.43
N LEU A 11 16.72 -45.17 -26.45
CA LEU A 11 16.11 -45.97 -25.38
C LEU A 11 15.00 -46.90 -25.88
N GLU A 12 14.23 -46.50 -26.88
CA GLU A 12 13.25 -47.40 -27.53
C GLU A 12 13.95 -48.55 -28.26
N ARG A 13 15.04 -48.28 -29.00
CA ARG A 13 15.77 -49.34 -29.73
C ARG A 13 16.42 -50.39 -28.84
N GLU A 14 17.07 -49.95 -27.77
CA GLU A 14 17.78 -50.85 -26.84
C GLU A 14 16.82 -51.70 -26.01
N PHE A 15 15.61 -51.19 -25.70
CA PHE A 15 14.66 -51.92 -24.86
C PHE A 15 13.90 -53.02 -25.60
N PHE A 16 13.68 -52.88 -26.91
CA PHE A 16 12.98 -53.90 -27.71
C PHE A 16 13.81 -55.17 -28.00
N TYR A 17 15.13 -55.14 -27.75
CA TYR A 17 16.05 -56.22 -28.13
C TYR A 17 16.29 -57.30 -27.04
N SER A 18 15.80 -57.10 -25.80
CA SER A 18 16.21 -57.96 -24.66
C SER A 18 15.11 -58.79 -23.97
N ILE A 19 13.85 -58.84 -24.46
CA ILE A 19 12.78 -59.53 -23.73
C ILE A 19 12.01 -60.52 -24.63
N GLY A 20 12.03 -61.79 -24.21
CA GLY A 20 11.42 -62.94 -24.85
C GLY A 20 9.90 -62.90 -24.96
N ASP A 21 9.41 -63.81 -25.80
CA ASP A 21 8.14 -63.79 -26.51
C ASP A 21 6.92 -64.06 -25.60
N SER A 22 6.35 -63.00 -25.03
CA SER A 22 4.93 -62.98 -24.66
C SER A 22 4.39 -61.56 -24.82
N THR A 23 3.44 -61.40 -25.73
CA THR A 23 2.79 -60.13 -26.07
C THR A 23 2.19 -59.42 -24.85
N MET A 24 1.79 -60.18 -23.83
CA MET A 24 1.27 -59.67 -22.57
C MET A 24 2.33 -58.96 -21.73
N VAL A 25 3.56 -59.51 -21.64
CA VAL A 25 4.65 -58.89 -20.87
C VAL A 25 5.11 -57.59 -21.53
N ARG A 26 5.16 -57.55 -22.88
CA ARG A 26 5.44 -56.31 -23.63
C ARG A 26 4.36 -55.24 -23.42
N ALA A 27 3.08 -55.63 -23.43
CA ALA A 27 1.98 -54.69 -23.20
C ALA A 27 1.99 -54.12 -21.77
N VAL A 28 2.22 -54.96 -20.76
CA VAL A 28 2.31 -54.53 -19.36
C VAL A 28 3.52 -53.63 -19.13
N ALA A 29 4.69 -53.96 -19.72
CA ALA A 29 5.89 -53.13 -19.63
C ALA A 29 5.68 -51.75 -20.31
N ALA A 30 5.06 -51.70 -21.49
CA ALA A 30 4.77 -50.45 -22.20
C ALA A 30 3.77 -49.55 -21.46
N ILE A 31 2.76 -50.13 -20.80
CA ILE A 31 1.81 -49.39 -19.97
C ILE A 31 2.51 -48.84 -18.72
N ALA A 32 3.33 -49.66 -18.05
CA ALA A 32 4.06 -49.25 -16.86
C ALA A 32 5.06 -48.11 -17.14
N THR A 33 5.81 -48.18 -18.24
CA THR A 33 6.74 -47.11 -18.64
C THR A 33 6.00 -45.83 -19.00
N SER A 34 4.87 -45.93 -19.70
CA SER A 34 4.04 -44.77 -20.03
C SER A 34 3.53 -44.05 -18.76
N ILE A 35 3.09 -44.81 -17.74
CA ILE A 35 2.65 -44.24 -16.46
C ILE A 35 3.80 -43.53 -15.75
N VAL A 36 4.99 -44.13 -15.72
CA VAL A 36 6.18 -43.53 -15.08
C VAL A 36 6.58 -42.23 -15.78
N ILE A 37 6.56 -42.18 -17.11
CA ILE A 37 6.89 -40.97 -17.90
C ILE A 37 5.87 -39.86 -17.64
N ILE A 38 4.57 -40.19 -17.63
CA ILE A 38 3.51 -39.21 -17.35
C ILE A 38 3.63 -38.68 -15.92
N ALA A 39 3.85 -39.56 -14.94
CA ALA A 39 4.00 -39.18 -13.53
C ALA A 39 5.22 -38.28 -13.31
N SER A 40 6.37 -38.64 -13.88
CA SER A 40 7.61 -37.85 -13.78
C SER A 40 7.50 -36.50 -14.47
N THR A 41 6.86 -36.43 -15.64
CA THR A 41 6.58 -35.17 -16.35
C THR A 41 5.63 -34.28 -15.54
N TYR A 42 4.57 -34.84 -14.97
CA TYR A 42 3.63 -34.11 -14.12
C TYR A 42 4.33 -33.52 -12.88
N ILE A 43 5.19 -34.31 -12.23
CA ILE A 43 5.98 -33.89 -11.07
C ILE A 43 6.95 -32.76 -11.47
N ALA A 44 7.69 -32.90 -12.57
CA ALA A 44 8.60 -31.88 -13.09
C ALA A 44 7.86 -30.56 -13.41
N CYS A 45 6.73 -30.65 -14.12
CA CYS A 45 5.88 -29.49 -14.41
C CYS A 45 5.36 -28.81 -13.12
N ARG A 46 5.00 -29.59 -12.10
CA ARG A 46 4.56 -29.06 -10.80
C ARG A 46 5.70 -28.36 -10.05
N PHE A 47 6.91 -28.91 -10.09
CA PHE A 47 8.10 -28.28 -9.51
C PHE A 47 8.49 -27.00 -10.25
N ALA A 48 8.49 -27.01 -11.58
CA ALA A 48 8.75 -25.83 -12.40
C ALA A 48 7.71 -24.72 -12.17
N LYS A 49 6.41 -25.08 -12.12
CA LYS A 49 5.34 -24.12 -11.80
C LYS A 49 5.50 -23.53 -10.41
N ARG A 50 5.84 -24.35 -9.41
CA ARG A 50 6.15 -23.86 -8.05
C ARG A 50 7.40 -22.99 -7.98
N ALA A 51 8.43 -23.27 -8.77
CA ALA A 51 9.63 -22.45 -8.84
C ALA A 51 9.33 -21.08 -9.49
N CYS A 52 8.57 -21.07 -10.59
CA CYS A 52 8.07 -19.85 -11.22
C CYS A 52 7.14 -19.06 -10.28
N ASP A 53 6.27 -19.73 -9.52
CA ASP A 53 5.37 -19.09 -8.56
C ASP A 53 6.13 -18.55 -7.33
N LYS A 54 7.22 -19.21 -6.91
CA LYS A 54 8.13 -18.68 -5.87
C LYS A 54 8.83 -17.40 -6.33
N GLY A 55 9.17 -17.28 -7.62
CA GLY A 55 9.66 -16.05 -8.23
C GLY A 55 8.59 -14.95 -8.39
N LYS A 56 7.30 -15.31 -8.30
CA LYS A 56 6.14 -14.40 -8.35
C LYS A 56 5.50 -14.18 -6.97
N ARG A 57 6.29 -14.13 -5.89
CA ARG A 57 5.76 -13.61 -4.63
C ARG A 57 5.31 -12.17 -4.88
N LYS A 58 4.01 -11.97 -5.06
CA LYS A 58 3.42 -10.65 -5.27
C LYS A 58 3.91 -9.76 -4.15
N GLU A 59 4.61 -8.71 -4.55
CA GLU A 59 5.08 -7.70 -3.63
C GLU A 59 3.88 -7.17 -2.84
N LYS A 60 4.05 -7.09 -1.52
CA LYS A 60 2.93 -6.83 -0.64
C LYS A 60 2.59 -5.35 -0.71
N VAL A 61 1.41 -5.05 -1.24
CA VAL A 61 0.85 -3.70 -1.28
C VAL A 61 0.01 -3.47 -0.03
N PHE A 62 0.38 -2.46 0.75
CA PHE A 62 -0.38 -2.05 1.93
C PHE A 62 -1.58 -1.19 1.54
N LYS A 63 -2.57 -1.11 2.43
CA LYS A 63 -3.88 -0.48 2.18
C LYS A 63 -4.23 0.59 3.22
N ARG A 64 -3.29 1.01 4.08
CA ARG A 64 -3.60 1.93 5.20
C ARG A 64 -3.98 3.31 4.67
N SER A 65 -3.40 3.69 3.54
CA SER A 65 -3.78 4.89 2.79
C SER A 65 -5.22 4.89 2.28
N VAL A 66 -5.82 3.73 2.02
CA VAL A 66 -7.26 3.61 1.73
C VAL A 66 -8.09 3.94 2.96
N SER A 67 -7.68 3.45 4.15
CA SER A 67 -8.37 3.76 5.41
C SER A 67 -8.29 5.24 5.75
N VAL A 68 -7.12 5.87 5.64
CA VAL A 68 -7.00 7.32 5.84
C VAL A 68 -7.82 8.10 4.80
N GLY A 69 -7.76 7.71 3.52
CA GLY A 69 -8.64 8.29 2.50
C GLY A 69 -10.12 8.21 2.86
N ALA A 70 -10.59 7.07 3.36
CA ALA A 70 -11.98 6.92 3.82
C ALA A 70 -12.32 7.81 5.03
N LEU A 71 -11.36 8.11 5.91
CA LEU A 71 -11.55 9.04 7.03
C LEU A 71 -11.71 10.49 6.57
N HIS A 72 -11.01 10.89 5.50
CA HIS A 72 -11.26 12.18 4.84
C HIS A 72 -12.64 12.21 4.15
N GLY A 73 -13.01 11.12 3.48
CA GLY A 73 -14.20 11.05 2.63
C GLY A 73 -13.97 11.67 1.26
N GLY A 74 -15.06 11.90 0.53
CA GLY A 74 -15.02 12.66 -0.71
C GLY A 74 -14.17 12.07 -1.85
N LYS A 75 -13.64 12.98 -2.68
CA LYS A 75 -12.75 12.67 -3.81
C LYS A 75 -11.48 11.94 -3.37
N LEU A 76 -10.89 12.33 -2.23
CA LEU A 76 -9.66 11.73 -1.73
C LEU A 76 -9.85 10.23 -1.37
N ALA A 77 -11.00 9.86 -0.78
CA ALA A 77 -11.31 8.46 -0.51
C ALA A 77 -11.32 7.62 -1.79
N MET A 78 -11.93 8.14 -2.86
CA MET A 78 -12.01 7.46 -4.16
C MET A 78 -10.63 7.34 -4.83
N GLU A 79 -9.85 8.43 -4.84
CA GLU A 79 -8.50 8.44 -5.40
C GLU A 79 -7.59 7.42 -4.70
N ARG A 80 -7.61 7.38 -3.36
CA ARG A 80 -6.83 6.40 -2.58
C ARG A 80 -7.25 4.96 -2.90
N LEU A 81 -8.54 4.71 -3.10
CA LEU A 81 -9.02 3.39 -3.53
C LEU A 81 -8.51 3.02 -4.92
N ILE A 82 -8.60 3.92 -5.90
CA ILE A 82 -8.12 3.70 -7.27
C ILE A 82 -6.60 3.42 -7.26
N HIS A 83 -5.82 4.28 -6.59
CA HIS A 83 -4.37 4.10 -6.49
C HIS A 83 -4.00 2.76 -5.87
N TYR A 84 -4.71 2.33 -4.82
CA TYR A 84 -4.49 1.01 -4.22
C TYR A 84 -4.80 -0.13 -5.19
N GLN A 85 -5.90 -0.07 -5.96
CA GLN A 85 -6.20 -1.12 -6.93
C GLN A 85 -5.14 -1.19 -8.04
N HIS A 86 -4.68 -0.04 -8.54
CA HIS A 86 -3.59 0.01 -9.52
C HIS A 86 -2.29 -0.57 -8.95
N ALA A 87 -1.87 -0.15 -7.76
CA ALA A 87 -0.69 -0.68 -7.10
C ALA A 87 -0.79 -2.19 -6.85
N ARG A 88 -1.98 -2.69 -6.47
CA ARG A 88 -2.23 -4.12 -6.27
C ARG A 88 -2.17 -4.92 -7.58
N ALA A 89 -2.56 -4.32 -8.70
CA ALA A 89 -2.48 -4.94 -10.01
C ALA A 89 -1.04 -4.95 -10.55
N ASP A 90 -0.30 -3.86 -10.32
CA ASP A 90 1.09 -3.68 -10.71
C ASP A 90 1.90 -3.04 -9.58
N ALA A 91 2.55 -3.87 -8.75
CA ALA A 91 3.36 -3.38 -7.64
C ALA A 91 4.65 -2.69 -8.11
N ALA A 92 5.14 -2.99 -9.33
CA ALA A 92 6.34 -2.35 -9.87
C ALA A 92 6.12 -0.85 -10.12
N SER A 93 4.86 -0.42 -10.28
CA SER A 93 4.48 1.00 -10.37
C SER A 93 4.88 1.82 -9.12
N LEU A 94 5.17 1.16 -7.99
CA LEU A 94 5.59 1.82 -6.75
C LEU A 94 7.11 2.09 -6.68
N ASN A 95 7.91 1.44 -7.53
CA ASN A 95 9.37 1.49 -7.42
C ASN A 95 9.94 2.91 -7.60
N ALA A 96 9.31 3.72 -8.43
CA ALA A 96 9.74 5.08 -8.72
C ALA A 96 9.29 6.12 -7.66
N ALA A 97 8.45 5.74 -6.70
CA ALA A 97 7.81 6.70 -5.79
C ALA A 97 8.81 7.51 -4.97
N GLU A 98 9.92 6.90 -4.54
CA GLU A 98 10.95 7.61 -3.77
C GLU A 98 11.68 8.67 -4.62
N SER A 99 12.08 8.32 -5.84
CA SER A 99 12.69 9.27 -6.77
C SER A 99 11.71 10.35 -7.23
N GLU A 100 10.44 9.99 -7.41
CA GLU A 100 9.36 10.92 -7.76
C GLU A 100 9.14 11.93 -6.63
N LEU A 101 9.14 11.48 -5.37
CA LEU A 101 9.02 12.36 -4.20
C LEU A 101 10.17 13.37 -4.16
N LYS A 102 11.41 12.90 -4.31
CA LYS A 102 12.60 13.76 -4.32
C LYS A 102 12.54 14.78 -5.46
N ALA A 103 12.13 14.37 -6.66
CA ALA A 103 12.02 15.27 -7.80
C ALA A 103 10.96 16.36 -7.59
N LEU A 104 9.76 15.99 -7.14
CA LEU A 104 8.66 16.94 -6.90
C LEU A 104 9.02 17.97 -5.82
N LEU A 105 9.75 17.56 -4.77
CA LEU A 105 10.20 18.46 -3.69
C LEU A 105 11.32 19.43 -4.11
N LEU A 106 11.94 19.22 -5.28
CA LEU A 106 12.94 20.12 -5.84
C LEU A 106 12.34 21.16 -6.79
N GLU A 107 11.08 21.01 -7.19
CA GLU A 107 10.38 21.97 -8.03
C GLU A 107 10.28 23.33 -7.33
N GLU A 108 10.32 24.42 -8.10
CA GLU A 108 10.21 25.77 -7.54
C GLU A 108 8.86 25.98 -6.83
N LYS A 109 7.80 25.35 -7.37
CA LYS A 109 6.43 25.33 -6.85
C LYS A 109 5.91 23.89 -6.85
N PRO A 110 6.12 23.15 -5.76
CA PRO A 110 5.71 21.74 -5.69
C PRO A 110 4.20 21.55 -5.86
N ASP A 111 3.80 20.56 -6.64
CA ASP A 111 2.41 20.14 -6.77
C ASP A 111 2.01 19.23 -5.60
N PHE A 112 1.31 19.81 -4.61
CA PHE A 112 0.95 19.10 -3.38
C PHE A 112 -0.03 17.94 -3.59
N ASN A 113 -0.85 17.97 -4.63
CA ASN A 113 -1.73 16.85 -4.96
C ASN A 113 -0.92 15.65 -5.48
N LYS A 114 0.09 15.91 -6.32
CA LYS A 114 1.03 14.88 -6.75
C LYS A 114 1.86 14.37 -5.58
N LEU A 115 2.39 15.26 -4.74
CA LEU A 115 3.14 14.86 -3.54
C LEU A 115 2.30 13.94 -2.65
N GLN A 116 1.03 14.29 -2.38
CA GLN A 116 0.13 13.45 -1.59
C GLN A 116 -0.06 12.06 -2.22
N THR A 117 -0.18 11.99 -3.54
CA THR A 117 -0.29 10.73 -4.28
C THR A 117 0.98 9.88 -4.14
N VAL A 118 2.15 10.48 -4.28
CA VAL A 118 3.44 9.78 -4.18
C VAL A 118 3.71 9.29 -2.76
N VAL A 119 3.37 10.10 -1.77
CA VAL A 119 3.41 9.77 -0.35
C VAL A 119 2.51 8.56 -0.05
N ALA A 120 1.32 8.47 -0.66
CA ALA A 120 0.48 7.28 -0.61
C ALA A 120 1.18 6.02 -1.17
N LYS A 121 1.87 6.14 -2.31
CA LYS A 121 2.61 5.02 -2.93
C LYS A 121 3.75 4.52 -2.04
N LEU A 122 4.40 5.41 -1.29
CA LEU A 122 5.45 5.05 -0.33
C LEU A 122 4.87 4.26 0.87
N GLU A 123 3.67 4.61 1.35
CA GLU A 123 2.94 3.76 2.31
C GLU A 123 2.62 2.38 1.72
N MET A 124 2.10 2.36 0.50
CA MET A 124 1.70 1.12 -0.17
C MET A 124 2.88 0.17 -0.40
N SER A 125 4.09 0.68 -0.60
CA SER A 125 5.33 -0.09 -0.72
C SER A 125 6.01 -0.38 0.62
N GLY A 126 5.54 0.19 1.72
CA GLY A 126 6.12 0.02 3.04
C GLY A 126 7.46 0.72 3.22
N LYS A 127 7.65 1.86 2.56
CA LYS A 127 8.83 2.74 2.62
C LYS A 127 8.56 3.98 3.48
N GLU A 128 7.85 3.81 4.58
CA GLU A 128 7.45 4.94 5.43
C GLU A 128 8.67 5.61 6.09
N ALA A 129 9.71 4.84 6.43
CA ALA A 129 10.92 5.39 7.05
C ALA A 129 11.69 6.31 6.10
N GLU A 130 11.88 5.88 4.86
CA GLU A 130 12.53 6.63 3.79
C GLU A 130 11.72 7.89 3.45
N ALA A 131 10.39 7.78 3.38
CA ALA A 131 9.52 8.92 3.14
C ALA A 131 9.63 9.97 4.25
N VAL A 132 9.65 9.54 5.51
CA VAL A 132 9.80 10.42 6.69
C VAL A 132 11.13 11.18 6.64
N GLU A 133 12.24 10.50 6.32
CA GLU A 133 13.56 11.16 6.22
C GLU A 133 13.58 12.23 5.13
N ILE A 134 13.04 11.91 3.94
CA ILE A 134 12.96 12.86 2.82
C ILE A 134 12.10 14.08 3.18
N LEU A 135 10.93 13.85 3.77
CA LEU A 135 10.00 14.92 4.15
C LEU A 135 10.57 15.80 5.27
N GLU A 136 11.23 15.22 6.28
CA GLU A 136 11.90 15.99 7.35
C GLU A 136 12.98 16.91 6.78
N GLY A 137 13.81 16.40 5.87
CA GLY A 137 14.80 17.23 5.17
C GLY A 137 14.16 18.37 4.37
N ALA A 138 13.04 18.09 3.70
CA ALA A 138 12.31 19.08 2.90
C ALA A 138 11.64 20.16 3.77
N VAL A 139 11.01 19.80 4.89
CA VAL A 139 10.47 20.77 5.86
C VAL A 139 11.58 21.70 6.36
N GLN A 140 12.73 21.15 6.76
CA GLN A 140 13.86 21.96 7.25
C GLN A 140 14.41 22.90 6.17
N LYS A 141 14.48 22.44 4.90
CA LYS A 141 14.90 23.26 3.77
C LYS A 141 13.92 24.40 3.51
N ALA A 142 12.61 24.13 3.51
CA ALA A 142 11.57 25.15 3.31
C ALA A 142 11.57 26.19 4.44
N LYS A 143 11.70 25.75 5.71
CA LYS A 143 11.85 26.64 6.87
C LYS A 143 13.08 27.56 6.73
N LYS A 144 14.25 27.02 6.39
CA LYS A 144 15.48 27.80 6.15
C LYS A 144 15.36 28.77 4.96
N GLY A 145 14.60 28.38 3.94
CA GLY A 145 14.30 29.23 2.78
C GLY A 145 13.21 30.26 3.01
N ASN A 146 12.69 30.38 4.25
CA ASN A 146 11.60 31.27 4.62
C ASN A 146 10.30 31.04 3.82
N LYS A 147 10.07 29.79 3.38
CA LYS A 147 8.89 29.37 2.64
C LYS A 147 7.86 28.73 3.57
N SER A 148 7.22 29.53 4.42
CA SER A 148 6.33 29.05 5.49
C SER A 148 5.18 28.17 5.00
N HIS A 149 4.47 28.59 3.94
CA HIS A 149 3.38 27.81 3.37
C HIS A 149 3.85 26.46 2.79
N GLU A 150 4.98 26.44 2.10
CA GLU A 150 5.56 25.19 1.59
C GLU A 150 5.98 24.26 2.74
N ALA A 151 6.59 24.82 3.79
CA ALA A 151 6.95 24.05 4.98
C ALA A 151 5.70 23.43 5.65
N TYR A 152 4.62 24.20 5.78
CA TYR A 152 3.35 23.73 6.34
C TYR A 152 2.77 22.55 5.54
N GLU A 153 2.65 22.70 4.22
CA GLU A 153 2.08 21.65 3.36
C GLU A 153 2.93 20.36 3.36
N ILE A 154 4.27 20.49 3.34
CA ILE A 154 5.17 19.33 3.45
C ILE A 154 5.05 18.69 4.84
N GLU A 155 4.94 19.48 5.90
CA GLU A 155 4.80 18.97 7.27
C GLU A 155 3.47 18.23 7.47
N MET A 156 2.39 18.64 6.79
CA MET A 156 1.13 17.88 6.76
C MET A 156 1.28 16.49 6.10
N LEU A 157 2.11 16.37 5.05
CA LEU A 157 2.45 15.07 4.46
C LEU A 157 3.32 14.23 5.40
N LEU A 158 4.24 14.89 6.13
CA LEU A 158 5.07 14.25 7.15
C LEU A 158 4.21 13.65 8.28
N VAL A 159 3.20 14.39 8.76
CA VAL A 159 2.23 13.88 9.76
C VAL A 159 1.55 12.61 9.26
N GLU A 160 1.04 12.60 8.02
CA GLU A 160 0.40 11.41 7.44
C GLU A 160 1.37 10.21 7.41
N MET A 161 2.65 10.44 7.05
CA MET A 161 3.67 9.36 7.06
C MET A 161 4.03 8.87 8.44
N LEU A 162 4.13 9.77 9.42
CA LEU A 162 4.39 9.40 10.81
C LEU A 162 3.23 8.56 11.37
N ILE A 163 1.99 8.82 10.96
CA ILE A 163 0.84 7.98 11.29
C ILE A 163 1.02 6.55 10.72
N TYR A 164 1.35 6.40 9.43
CA TYR A 164 1.57 5.07 8.85
C TYR A 164 2.76 4.33 9.45
N LYS A 165 3.84 5.07 9.74
CA LYS A 165 5.03 4.57 10.41
C LYS A 165 4.76 4.19 11.87
N GLY A 166 3.69 4.69 12.49
CA GLY A 166 3.33 4.41 13.88
C GLY A 166 4.01 5.32 14.90
N ASP A 167 4.69 6.39 14.45
CA ASP A 167 5.38 7.35 15.31
C ASP A 167 4.42 8.47 15.76
N TYR A 168 3.30 8.09 16.40
CA TYR A 168 2.18 8.99 16.68
C TYR A 168 2.55 10.20 17.56
N LYS A 169 3.45 10.02 18.53
CA LYS A 169 3.93 11.13 19.38
C LYS A 169 4.73 12.15 18.57
N LYS A 170 5.53 11.67 17.61
CA LYS A 170 6.28 12.56 16.71
C LYS A 170 5.33 13.31 15.79
N ALA A 171 4.31 12.62 15.27
CA ALA A 171 3.26 13.24 14.46
C ALA A 171 2.53 14.35 15.22
N LEU A 172 2.16 14.11 16.49
CA LEU A 172 1.45 15.08 17.31
C LEU A 172 2.27 16.36 17.57
N ASN A 173 3.59 16.23 17.65
CA ASN A 173 4.51 17.32 17.94
C ASN A 173 4.97 18.09 16.68
N CYS A 174 4.41 17.81 15.50
CA CYS A 174 4.69 18.59 14.30
C CYS A 174 4.10 20.00 14.42
N ASP A 175 4.85 21.03 13.99
CA ASP A 175 4.47 22.43 14.19
C ASP A 175 3.12 22.75 13.52
N CYS A 176 2.84 22.19 12.34
CA CYS A 176 1.57 22.33 11.61
C CYS A 176 0.30 21.91 12.39
N LEU A 177 0.44 21.08 13.43
CA LEU A 177 -0.68 20.71 14.32
C LEU A 177 -0.77 21.59 15.57
N SER A 178 0.17 22.50 15.80
CA SER A 178 0.19 23.36 17.00
C SER A 178 -0.90 24.43 16.94
N ASP A 179 -1.50 24.80 18.06
CA ASP A 179 -2.63 25.75 18.13
C ASP A 179 -2.24 27.23 17.92
N HIS A 180 -1.05 27.50 17.39
CA HIS A 180 -0.48 28.86 17.33
C HIS A 180 -1.05 29.73 16.18
N GLU A 181 -1.74 29.13 15.22
CA GLU A 181 -2.31 29.84 14.07
C GLU A 181 -3.75 29.40 13.78
N GLU A 182 -4.64 30.39 13.58
CA GLU A 182 -6.02 30.20 13.11
C GLU A 182 -6.03 29.84 11.61
N ILE A 183 -5.51 28.65 11.28
CA ILE A 183 -5.58 28.09 9.92
C ILE A 183 -6.84 27.23 9.83
N SER A 184 -7.76 27.62 8.94
CA SER A 184 -8.94 26.81 8.58
C SER A 184 -8.54 25.70 7.60
N ASP A 185 -7.92 24.65 8.13
CA ASP A 185 -7.54 23.45 7.40
C ASP A 185 -8.09 22.20 8.11
N ALA A 186 -9.09 21.56 7.51
CA ALA A 186 -9.76 20.39 8.06
C ALA A 186 -8.81 19.21 8.33
N ARG A 187 -7.66 19.13 7.65
CA ARG A 187 -6.68 18.05 7.86
C ARG A 187 -6.10 18.08 9.28
N ARG A 188 -5.92 19.27 9.88
CA ARG A 188 -5.35 19.41 11.23
C ARG A 188 -6.20 18.72 12.30
N PRO A 189 -7.49 19.09 12.49
CA PRO A 189 -8.35 18.41 13.46
C PRO A 189 -8.55 16.93 13.12
N LEU A 190 -8.60 16.56 11.83
CA LEU A 190 -8.67 15.14 11.44
C LEU A 190 -7.45 14.34 11.92
N TYR A 191 -6.24 14.81 11.64
CA TYR A 191 -5.02 14.13 12.04
C TYR A 191 -4.86 14.09 13.56
N LYS A 192 -5.20 15.17 14.27
CA LYS A 192 -5.26 15.17 15.75
C LYS A 192 -6.22 14.11 16.28
N ALA A 193 -7.46 14.04 15.75
CA ALA A 193 -8.44 13.05 16.18
C ALA A 193 -7.94 11.61 15.96
N ILE A 194 -7.32 11.34 14.80
CA ILE A 194 -6.68 10.05 14.51
C ILE A 194 -5.59 9.76 15.54
N ILE A 195 -4.65 10.69 15.74
CA ILE A 195 -3.49 10.52 16.63
C ILE A 195 -3.92 10.32 18.09
N TYR A 196 -4.93 11.05 18.56
CA TYR A 196 -5.47 10.89 19.92
C TYR A 196 -6.04 9.50 20.15
N ILE A 197 -6.78 8.95 19.20
CA ILE A 197 -7.25 7.55 19.26
C ILE A 197 -6.05 6.58 19.20
N MET A 198 -5.06 6.85 18.34
CA MET A 198 -3.87 6.01 18.23
C MET A 198 -3.06 5.95 19.53
N LEU A 199 -3.03 7.05 20.28
CA LEU A 199 -2.34 7.19 21.57
C LEU A 199 -3.22 6.84 22.78
N ASP A 200 -4.46 6.38 22.56
CA ASP A 200 -5.42 6.02 23.60
C ASP A 200 -5.70 7.19 24.59
N TYR A 201 -5.74 8.43 24.08
CA TYR A 201 -6.22 9.60 24.83
C TYR A 201 -7.71 9.46 25.20
N PRO A 202 -8.20 10.27 26.16
CA PRO A 202 -9.63 10.34 26.47
C PRO A 202 -10.48 10.54 25.20
N LYS A 203 -11.63 9.88 25.15
CA LYS A 203 -12.52 9.88 23.98
C LYS A 203 -12.95 11.29 23.60
N GLU A 204 -13.13 12.13 24.62
CA GLU A 204 -13.58 13.52 24.55
C GLU A 204 -12.62 14.37 23.72
N GLU A 205 -11.31 14.19 23.89
CA GLU A 205 -10.28 14.92 23.13
C GLU A 205 -10.34 14.57 21.63
N ALA A 206 -10.47 13.29 21.32
CA ALA A 206 -10.62 12.83 19.93
C ALA A 206 -11.96 13.27 19.32
N SER A 207 -13.06 13.25 20.10
CA SER A 207 -14.39 13.68 19.66
C SER A 207 -14.40 15.16 19.30
N LYS A 208 -13.81 16.00 20.15
CA LYS A 208 -13.71 17.45 19.91
C LYS A 208 -13.01 17.75 18.59
N ASN A 209 -11.88 17.11 18.33
CA ASN A 209 -11.15 17.27 17.07
C ASN A 209 -11.93 16.71 15.88
N TRP A 210 -12.66 15.61 16.03
CA TRP A 210 -13.52 15.09 14.96
C TRP A 210 -14.69 16.03 14.63
N GLU A 211 -15.29 16.65 15.65
CA GLU A 211 -16.35 17.64 15.51
C GLU A 211 -15.85 18.87 14.76
N GLU A 212 -14.68 19.40 15.12
CA GLU A 212 -14.02 20.50 14.42
C GLU A 212 -13.71 20.15 12.96
N PHE A 213 -13.19 18.95 12.68
CA PHE A 213 -13.00 18.47 11.31
C PHE A 213 -14.32 18.49 10.51
N THR A 214 -15.40 18.00 11.13
CA THR A 214 -16.71 17.94 10.48
C THR A 214 -17.24 19.33 10.20
N GLU A 215 -17.11 20.26 11.14
CA GLU A 215 -17.51 21.66 11.01
C GLU A 215 -16.76 22.35 9.86
N VAL A 216 -15.42 22.29 9.84
CA VAL A 216 -14.60 22.91 8.79
C VAL A 216 -14.95 22.32 7.43
N ARG A 217 -15.07 20.99 7.32
CA ARG A 217 -15.43 20.32 6.06
C ARG A 217 -16.80 20.75 5.55
N THR A 218 -17.82 20.77 6.42
CA THR A 218 -19.19 21.16 6.04
C THR A 218 -19.25 22.63 5.63
N HIS A 219 -18.51 23.51 6.31
CA HIS A 219 -18.39 24.90 5.90
C HIS A 219 -17.88 25.02 4.46
N PHE A 220 -16.75 24.40 4.13
CA PHE A 220 -16.21 24.45 2.76
C PHE A 220 -17.14 23.82 1.71
N GLN A 221 -17.85 22.73 2.04
CA GLN A 221 -18.83 22.11 1.12
C GLN A 221 -19.99 23.06 0.79
N ILE A 222 -20.52 23.77 1.78
CA ILE A 222 -21.64 24.71 1.62
C ILE A 222 -21.23 25.92 0.76
N PHE A 223 -20.01 26.44 0.92
CA PHE A 223 -19.56 27.64 0.21
C PHE A 223 -19.01 27.37 -1.20
N GLN A 224 -18.65 26.13 -1.56
CA GLN A 224 -18.02 25.81 -2.84
C GLN A 224 -18.95 25.17 -3.90
N SER A 225 -20.22 24.87 -3.57
CA SER A 225 -21.15 24.23 -4.54
C SER A 225 -22.41 25.09 -4.79
N PRO A 226 -22.78 25.39 -6.06
CA PRO A 226 -24.16 25.69 -6.42
C PRO A 226 -25.04 24.45 -6.15
N PRO A 227 -26.36 24.59 -5.92
CA PRO A 227 -27.22 23.44 -5.73
C PRO A 227 -27.30 22.68 -7.07
N CYS A 228 -26.99 21.38 -7.02
CA CYS A 228 -27.08 20.37 -8.07
C CYS A 228 -25.80 20.12 -8.90
N THR A 229 -25.17 18.95 -8.66
CA THR A 229 -24.85 17.97 -9.71
C THR A 229 -24.76 16.56 -9.13
N VAL A 230 -25.20 15.60 -9.93
CA VAL A 230 -25.48 14.20 -9.65
C VAL A 230 -24.19 13.39 -9.48
N ASP A 231 -23.54 13.44 -8.31
CA ASP A 231 -22.42 12.53 -7.96
C ASP A 231 -22.45 12.08 -6.49
N GLU A 232 -23.59 12.26 -5.80
CA GLU A 232 -23.76 11.96 -4.37
C GLU A 232 -23.84 10.44 -4.06
N GLN A 233 -23.93 9.57 -5.07
CA GLN A 233 -24.24 8.16 -4.86
C GLN A 233 -23.06 7.34 -4.28
N PHE A 234 -21.83 7.83 -4.33
CA PHE A 234 -20.63 7.07 -3.93
C PHE A 234 -19.92 7.58 -2.66
N GLN A 235 -20.35 8.70 -2.08
CA GLN A 235 -19.71 9.27 -0.91
C GLN A 235 -20.51 8.95 0.35
N LYS A 236 -20.37 7.72 0.87
CA LYS A 236 -20.82 7.44 2.23
C LYS A 236 -19.83 8.12 3.19
N ASP A 237 -20.07 9.39 3.46
CA ASP A 237 -19.31 10.13 4.46
C ASP A 237 -19.51 9.49 5.84
N ILE A 238 -18.44 9.47 6.63
CA ILE A 238 -18.53 9.10 8.04
C ILE A 238 -19.26 10.23 8.75
N THR A 239 -20.46 9.93 9.27
CA THR A 239 -21.37 10.94 9.84
C THR A 239 -21.37 10.95 11.37
N ASN A 240 -20.79 9.95 12.02
CA ASN A 240 -20.74 9.87 13.48
C ASN A 240 -19.37 9.41 14.00
N PHE A 241 -19.01 9.90 15.18
CA PHE A 241 -17.73 9.64 15.81
C PHE A 241 -17.49 8.14 16.09
N ASN A 242 -18.53 7.35 16.38
CA ASN A 242 -18.35 5.93 16.70
C ASN A 242 -17.88 5.13 15.47
N GLU A 243 -18.36 5.46 14.27
CA GLU A 243 -17.89 4.85 13.02
C GLU A 243 -16.45 5.29 12.70
N PHE A 244 -16.14 6.58 12.90
CA PHE A 244 -14.78 7.12 12.81
C PHE A 244 -13.81 6.36 13.74
N ASP A 245 -14.13 6.27 15.03
CA ASP A 245 -13.32 5.58 16.04
C ASP A 245 -13.06 4.11 15.67
N LYS A 246 -14.08 3.42 15.14
CA LYS A 246 -13.95 2.04 14.69
C LYS A 246 -12.95 1.90 13.54
N ILE A 247 -13.01 2.79 12.55
CA ILE A 247 -12.10 2.80 11.40
C ILE A 247 -10.68 3.13 11.85
N VAL A 248 -10.50 4.11 12.73
CA VAL A 248 -9.18 4.47 13.27
C VAL A 248 -8.57 3.31 14.08
N LYS A 249 -9.36 2.61 14.89
CA LYS A 249 -8.91 1.41 15.60
C LYS A 249 -8.56 0.25 14.66
N MET A 250 -9.26 0.11 13.53
CA MET A 250 -8.88 -0.84 12.49
C MET A 250 -7.56 -0.45 11.82
N LEU A 251 -7.37 0.84 11.52
CA LEU A 251 -6.12 1.38 11.00
C LEU A 251 -4.94 1.11 11.95
N LYS A 252 -5.11 1.31 13.27
CA LYS A 252 -4.10 0.99 14.30
C LYS A 252 -3.64 -0.47 14.22
N LYS A 253 -4.59 -1.40 14.06
CA LYS A 253 -4.32 -2.84 13.91
C LYS A 253 -3.56 -3.14 12.62
N ASP A 254 -3.96 -2.52 11.51
CA ASP A 254 -3.31 -2.71 10.20
C ASP A 254 -1.87 -2.16 10.20
N ILE A 255 -1.62 -1.01 10.83
CA ILE A 255 -0.28 -0.45 11.05
C ILE A 255 0.57 -1.42 11.86
N THR A 256 0.09 -1.86 13.02
CA THR A 256 0.81 -2.80 13.90
C THR A 256 1.17 -4.10 13.16
N LYS A 257 0.23 -4.64 12.38
CA LYS A 257 0.44 -5.84 11.57
C LYS A 257 1.50 -5.61 10.48
N ALA A 258 1.50 -4.46 9.81
CA ALA A 258 2.49 -4.15 8.79
C ALA A 258 3.92 -4.11 9.36
N HIS A 259 4.10 -3.48 10.52
CA HIS A 259 5.40 -3.42 11.22
C HIS A 259 5.92 -4.79 11.64
N SER A 260 5.04 -5.68 12.11
CA SER A 260 5.43 -7.07 12.43
C SER A 260 5.97 -7.81 11.19
N ILE A 261 5.42 -7.52 10.02
CA ILE A 261 5.84 -8.12 8.75
C ILE A 261 7.16 -7.52 8.27
N GLN A 262 7.34 -6.20 8.37
CA GLN A 262 8.60 -5.55 8.00
C GLN A 262 9.77 -6.08 8.86
N ARG A 263 9.59 -6.19 10.19
CA ARG A 263 10.61 -6.73 11.09
C ARG A 263 11.01 -8.18 10.78
N SER A 264 10.05 -9.03 10.43
CA SER A 264 10.34 -10.42 10.04
C SER A 264 11.07 -10.56 8.70
N LYS A 265 10.97 -9.57 7.80
CA LYS A 265 11.75 -9.54 6.56
C LYS A 265 13.19 -9.08 6.79
N SER A 266 13.42 -8.10 7.66
CA SER A 266 14.76 -7.60 7.97
C SER A 266 15.63 -8.58 8.78
N SER A 267 15.03 -9.66 9.31
CA SER A 267 15.72 -10.67 10.13
C SER A 267 16.08 -11.96 9.37
N ASN A 268 15.76 -12.05 8.07
CA ASN A 268 16.09 -13.18 7.18
C ASN A 268 17.03 -12.72 6.07
#